data_AF-A0A966R9H4-F1
#
_entry.id   AF-A0A966R9H4-F1
#
_cell.length_a   1.000
_cell.length_b   1.000
_cell.length_c   1.000
_cell.angle_alpha   90.00
_cell.angle_beta   90.00
_cell.angle_gamma   90.00
#
_symmetry.space_group_name_H-M   'P 1'
#
loop_
_entity.id
_entity.type
_entity.pdbx_description
1 polymer ?
#
loop_
_entity_poly.entity_id
_entity_poly.type
_entity_poly.pdbx_seq_one_letter_code
_entity_poly.pdbx_strand_id
1 'polypeptide(L)' 'GVVAVGADTWAVEAIPFENGAGVFEVHQILLPMSGTYILENINTLELAKDKAYEFMFVLGQNKYEGSVQSMINPIAIR' A
#
# COMPACT_ATOMS: atom_id res chain seq x y z
N GLY A 1 4.57 10.89 10.33
CA GLY A 1 3.80 10.96 9.08
C GLY A 1 3.18 9.61 8.80
N VAL A 2 2.68 9.39 7.58
CA VAL A 2 2.10 8.10 7.14
C VAL A 2 3.22 7.08 6.93
N VAL A 3 3.09 5.89 7.52
CA VAL A 3 4.09 4.80 7.42
C VAL A 3 3.90 4.01 6.12
N ALA A 4 2.67 3.72 5.74
CA ALA A 4 2.33 2.98 4.53
C ALA A 4 1.03 3.49 3.92
N VAL A 5 0.93 3.39 2.60
CA VAL A 5 -0.30 3.63 1.81
C VAL A 5 -0.60 2.36 1.03
N GLY A 6 -1.87 2.03 0.86
CA GLY A 6 -2.26 0.85 0.11
C GLY A 6 -3.59 0.99 -0.63
N ALA A 7 -3.78 0.12 -1.61
CA ALA A 7 -4.99 0.02 -2.41
C ALA A 7 -5.34 -1.46 -2.68
N ASP A 8 -6.59 -1.68 -3.09
CA ASP A 8 -7.06 -2.96 -3.62
C ASP A 8 -6.68 -3.18 -5.10
N THR A 9 -5.93 -2.25 -5.68
CA THR A 9 -5.36 -2.32 -7.02
C THR A 9 -3.86 -2.66 -6.98
N TRP A 10 -3.34 -3.05 -8.14
CA TRP A 10 -1.90 -3.00 -8.40
C TRP A 10 -1.47 -1.55 -8.68
N ALA A 11 -0.18 -1.27 -8.54
CA ALA A 11 0.49 0.04 -8.67
C ALA A 11 0.15 1.08 -7.60
N VAL A 12 -0.97 1.01 -6.86
CA VAL A 12 -1.46 2.06 -5.93
C VAL A 12 -1.73 3.44 -6.56
N GLU A 13 -1.11 3.77 -7.70
CA GLU A 13 -1.36 4.93 -8.53
C GLU A 13 -2.15 4.59 -9.80
N ALA A 14 -2.78 5.61 -10.38
CA ALA A 14 -3.61 5.44 -11.55
C ALA A 14 -2.77 5.13 -12.79
N ILE A 15 -3.24 4.14 -13.58
CA ILE A 15 -2.70 3.81 -14.90
C ILE A 15 -3.88 3.79 -15.89
N PRO A 16 -3.87 4.61 -16.98
CA PRO A 16 -2.77 5.47 -17.44
C PRO A 16 -2.46 6.62 -16.47
N PHE A 17 -1.18 7.02 -16.45
CA PHE A 17 -0.70 8.11 -15.60
C PHE A 17 -1.34 9.45 -15.95
N GLU A 18 -1.39 10.37 -14.98
CA GLU A 18 -1.85 11.73 -15.22
C GLU A 18 -0.97 12.46 -16.24
N ASN A 19 -1.58 13.38 -17.01
CA ASN A 19 -0.85 14.11 -18.04
C ASN A 19 0.24 14.98 -17.42
N GLY A 20 1.48 14.83 -17.89
CA GLY A 20 2.64 15.54 -17.38
C GLY A 20 3.31 14.85 -16.18
N ALA A 21 2.73 13.77 -15.65
CA ALA A 21 3.37 12.95 -14.64
C ALA A 21 4.48 12.08 -15.24
N GLY A 22 5.53 11.83 -14.46
CA GLY A 22 6.55 10.84 -14.75
C GLY A 22 6.02 9.41 -14.67
N VAL A 23 6.84 8.45 -15.11
CA VAL A 23 6.53 7.02 -14.95
C VAL A 23 6.63 6.64 -13.48
N PHE A 24 5.53 6.16 -12.90
CA PHE A 24 5.43 5.80 -11.49
C PHE A 24 5.87 6.92 -10.55
N GLU A 25 5.50 8.17 -10.85
CA GLU A 25 5.93 9.33 -10.08
C GLU A 25 5.45 9.26 -8.61
N VAL A 26 4.28 8.69 -8.36
CA VAL A 26 3.78 8.50 -6.99
C VAL A 26 4.66 7.49 -6.24
N HIS A 27 5.10 6.40 -6.88
CA HIS A 27 6.07 5.50 -6.23
C HIS A 27 7.38 6.19 -5.89
N GLN A 28 7.87 7.07 -6.75
CA GLN A 28 9.11 7.82 -6.51
C GLN A 28 8.95 8.79 -5.34
N ILE A 29 7.80 9.42 -5.20
CA ILE A 29 7.52 10.28 -4.05
C ILE A 29 7.42 9.45 -2.76
N LEU A 30 6.63 8.37 -2.78
CA LEU A 30 6.37 7.58 -1.58
C LEU A 30 7.60 6.80 -1.10
N LEU A 31 8.29 6.08 -1.98
CA LEU A 31 9.36 5.17 -1.58
C LEU A 31 10.68 5.92 -1.29
N PRO A 32 11.44 6.45 -2.28
CA PRO A 32 12.74 7.05 -2.02
C PRO A 32 12.68 8.47 -1.44
N MET A 33 11.62 9.25 -1.67
CA MET A 33 11.57 10.64 -1.19
C MET A 33 10.94 10.77 0.21
N SER A 34 9.88 10.02 0.53
CA SER A 34 9.23 10.07 1.85
C SER A 34 9.48 8.87 2.75
N GLY A 35 9.96 7.73 2.22
CA GLY A 35 10.16 6.50 3.00
C GLY A 35 8.85 5.79 3.37
N THR A 36 7.75 6.12 2.69
CA THR A 36 6.42 5.52 2.89
C THR A 36 6.29 4.24 2.07
N TYR A 37 5.92 3.14 2.74
CA TYR A 37 5.72 1.85 2.08
C TYR A 37 4.45 1.83 1.24
N ILE A 38 4.45 0.98 0.21
CA ILE A 38 3.31 0.77 -0.68
C ILE A 38 2.78 -0.65 -0.45
N LEU A 39 1.45 -0.77 -0.32
CA LEU A 39 0.74 -2.03 -0.17
C LEU A 39 -0.22 -2.22 -1.35
N GLU A 40 0.03 -3.22 -2.18
CA GLU A 40 -0.76 -3.49 -3.38
C GLU A 40 -1.68 -4.69 -3.18
N ASN A 41 -2.77 -4.74 -3.95
CA ASN A 41 -3.71 -5.85 -3.99
C ASN A 41 -4.29 -6.22 -2.61
N ILE A 42 -4.53 -5.21 -1.77
CA ILE A 42 -5.08 -5.40 -0.43
C ILE A 42 -6.57 -5.67 -0.54
N ASN A 43 -7.04 -6.79 0.01
CA ASN A 43 -8.47 -7.08 0.03
C ASN A 43 -9.17 -6.20 1.09
N THR A 44 -9.86 -5.15 0.64
CA THR A 44 -10.59 -4.20 1.48
C THR A 44 -12.11 -4.38 1.43
N LEU A 45 -12.62 -5.39 0.70
CA LEU A 45 -14.04 -5.52 0.38
C LEU A 45 -14.94 -5.53 1.62
N GLU A 46 -14.61 -6.36 2.61
CA GLU A 46 -15.44 -6.48 3.83
C GLU A 46 -15.34 -5.23 4.71
N LEU A 47 -14.15 -4.60 4.81
CA LEU A 47 -14.00 -3.32 5.53
C LEU A 47 -14.84 -2.22 4.89
N ALA A 48 -14.87 -2.14 3.56
CA ALA A 48 -15.65 -1.17 2.82
C ALA A 48 -17.15 -1.38 3.02
N LYS A 49 -17.64 -2.63 2.96
CA LYS A 49 -19.04 -2.99 3.25
C LYS A 49 -19.44 -2.58 4.66
N ASP A 50 -18.58 -2.83 5.64
CA ASP A 50 -18.82 -2.55 7.06
C ASP A 50 -18.58 -1.09 7.45
N LYS A 51 -18.16 -0.25 6.49
CA LYS A 51 -17.74 1.15 6.73
C LYS A 51 -16.74 1.26 7.88
N ALA A 52 -15.84 0.28 7.99
CA ALA A 52 -14.80 0.23 9.00
C ALA A 52 -13.59 1.02 8.49
N TYR A 53 -13.57 2.33 8.75
CA TYR A 53 -12.52 3.23 8.25
C TYR A 53 -11.32 3.37 9.19
N GLU A 54 -11.50 3.01 10.47
CA GLU A 54 -10.48 3.08 11.50
C GLU A 54 -10.49 1.76 12.27
N PHE A 55 -9.31 1.14 12.38
CA PHE A 55 -9.10 -0.16 13.00
C PHE A 55 -7.62 -0.34 13.33
N MET A 56 -7.30 -1.29 14.21
CA MET A 56 -5.93 -1.70 14.42
C MET A 56 -5.45 -2.52 13.22
N PHE A 57 -4.42 -2.03 12.54
CA PHE A 57 -3.79 -2.71 11.41
C PHE A 57 -2.57 -3.50 11.86
N VAL A 58 -2.54 -4.80 11.59
CA VAL A 58 -1.42 -5.70 11.89
C VAL A 58 -0.88 -6.27 10.59
N LEU A 59 0.42 -6.12 10.37
CA LEU A 59 1.08 -6.57 9.16
C LEU A 59 2.04 -7.74 9.46
N GLY A 60 1.64 -8.96 9.09
CA GLY A 60 2.56 -10.10 9.05
C GLY A 60 3.44 -10.06 7.80
N GLN A 61 4.76 -10.11 7.97
CA GLN A 61 5.73 -10.14 6.86
C GLN A 61 6.84 -11.16 7.12
N ASN A 62 7.36 -11.75 6.04
CA ASN A 62 8.49 -12.67 6.09
C ASN A 62 9.82 -11.92 6.20
N LYS A 63 10.69 -12.35 7.13
CA LYS A 63 12.03 -11.80 7.30
C LYS A 63 12.99 -12.34 6.23
N TYR A 64 13.05 -11.67 5.09
CA TYR A 64 14.03 -11.93 4.04
C TYR A 64 15.25 -11.01 4.16
N GLU A 65 16.42 -11.53 3.80
CA GLU A 65 17.63 -10.73 3.61
C GLU A 65 17.71 -10.24 2.17
N GLY A 66 17.99 -8.94 1.97
CA GLY A 66 18.20 -8.33 0.65
C GLY A 66 16.95 -8.18 -0.24
N SER A 67 15.76 -8.55 0.24
CA SER A 67 14.53 -8.38 -0.55
C SER A 67 14.06 -6.93 -0.60
N VAL A 68 13.48 -6.53 -1.74
CA VAL A 68 12.88 -5.20 -1.95
C VAL A 68 11.35 -5.21 -1.78
N GLN A 69 10.74 -6.39 -1.62
CA GLN A 69 9.31 -6.60 -1.42
C GLN A 69 9.04 -7.90 -0.66
N SER A 70 7.84 -8.08 -0.13
CA SER A 70 7.46 -9.30 0.58
C SER A 70 5.97 -9.58 0.41
N MET A 71 5.60 -10.86 0.35
CA MET A 71 4.20 -11.26 0.52
C MET A 71 3.81 -11.06 1.97
N ILE A 72 2.68 -10.40 2.18
CA ILE A 72 2.20 -10.00 3.49
C ILE A 72 0.86 -10.65 3.81
N ASN A 73 0.54 -10.70 5.10
CA ASN A 73 -0.78 -11.08 5.60
C ASN A 73 -1.31 -9.95 6.50
N PRO A 74 -1.97 -8.93 5.93
CA PRO A 74 -2.54 -7.83 6.70
C PRO A 74 -3.84 -8.26 7.39
N ILE A 75 -3.99 -7.93 8.67
CA ILE A 75 -5.19 -8.16 9.45
C ILE A 75 -5.69 -6.83 10.02
N ALA A 76 -6.98 -6.57 9.83
CA ALA A 76 -7.68 -5.46 10.46
C ALA A 76 -8.45 -5.99 11.68
N ILE A 77 -8.28 -5.33 12.83
CA ILE A 77 -8.96 -5.67 14.08
C ILE A 77 -9.75 -4.45 14.54
N ARG A 78 -11.05 -4.63 14.76
CA ARG A 78 -11.98 -3.59 15.20
C ARG A 78 -12.77 -4.07 16.41
#